data_AF-A0A847FUZ6-F1
#
_entry.id   AF-A0A847FUZ6-F1
#
_cell.length_a   1.000
_cell.length_b   1.000
_cell.length_c   1.000
_cell.angle_alpha   90.00
_cell.angle_beta   90.00
_cell.angle_gamma   90.00
#
_symmetry.space_group_name_H-M   'P 1'
#
loop_
_entity.id
_entity.type
_entity.pdbx_description
1 polymer ?
#
loop_
_entity_poly.entity_id
_entity_poly.type
_entity_poly.pdbx_seq_one_letter_code
_entity_poly.pdbx_strand_id
1 'polypeptide(L)'
;MNRRSMFLIAVAVVVLATAATAALVAAQSDVAAVRRATAAYHRTEAAQAAGWDLVEGLDHCFDNPGVGAMGYHYINVDLLDAKTDVLQPEALVYAPGPNGQRQFAAVEYIVPVEAWAETGNPDLPSAFGRSFHLNEPLDVYVLHLWLFRNNPSGMWEDWNPNVSCP
;
A
#
# COMPACT_ATOMS: atom_id res chain seq x y z
N MET A 1 -26.66 58.48 -1.49
CA MET A 1 -27.17 57.45 -2.41
C MET A 1 -26.08 56.42 -2.71
N ASN A 2 -26.22 55.28 -2.04
CA ASN A 2 -25.72 53.90 -2.24
C ASN A 2 -24.38 53.60 -2.95
N ARG A 3 -23.41 53.19 -2.12
CA ARG A 3 -22.26 52.34 -2.46
C ARG A 3 -22.63 50.87 -2.22
N ARG A 4 -22.74 50.02 -3.25
CA ARG A 4 -22.69 48.54 -3.10
C ARG A 4 -22.19 47.88 -4.40
N SER A 5 -20.88 47.69 -4.47
CA SER A 5 -20.25 46.72 -5.39
C SER A 5 -19.07 46.06 -4.67
N MET A 6 -18.83 44.79 -4.99
CA MET A 6 -17.82 43.86 -4.45
C MET A 6 -18.19 43.18 -3.13
N PHE A 7 -18.57 41.91 -3.20
CA PHE A 7 -18.22 40.83 -2.24
C PHE A 7 -18.89 39.52 -2.68
N LEU A 8 -18.46 38.91 -3.78
CA LEU A 8 -18.91 37.57 -4.16
C LEU A 8 -17.83 36.75 -4.90
N ILE A 9 -16.59 36.72 -4.41
CA ILE A 9 -15.63 35.66 -4.79
C ILE A 9 -14.69 35.41 -3.59
N ALA A 10 -15.12 34.63 -2.60
CA ALA A 10 -14.21 34.18 -1.51
C ALA A 10 -14.64 32.90 -0.78
N VAL A 11 -15.66 32.16 -1.24
CA VAL A 11 -16.20 31.00 -0.48
C VAL A 11 -15.81 29.65 -1.09
N ALA A 12 -15.46 29.56 -2.38
CA ALA A 12 -15.14 28.28 -3.02
C ALA A 12 -13.74 27.72 -2.66
N VAL A 13 -12.76 28.58 -2.36
CA VAL A 13 -11.38 28.16 -2.09
C VAL A 13 -11.20 27.55 -0.69
N VAL A 14 -12.02 27.95 0.29
CA VAL A 14 -11.90 27.48 1.69
C VAL A 14 -12.42 26.05 1.85
N VAL A 15 -13.47 25.65 1.12
CA VAL A 15 -14.08 24.31 1.25
C VAL A 15 -13.17 23.21 0.68
N LEU A 16 -12.53 23.43 -0.47
CA LEU A 16 -11.62 22.45 -1.10
C LEU A 16 -10.38 22.16 -0.23
N ALA A 17 -9.83 23.18 0.44
CA ALA A 17 -8.68 23.00 1.33
C ALA A 17 -9.00 22.12 2.56
N THR A 18 -10.22 22.23 3.10
CA THR A 18 -10.64 21.43 4.26
C THR A 18 -10.81 19.95 3.95
N ALA A 19 -11.39 19.60 2.79
CA ALA A 19 -11.60 18.21 2.38
C ALA A 19 -10.28 17.46 2.14
N ALA A 20 -9.32 18.11 1.46
CA ALA A 20 -7.99 17.54 1.22
C ALA A 20 -7.23 17.31 2.54
N THR A 21 -7.38 18.22 3.51
CA THR A 21 -6.76 18.08 4.83
C THR A 21 -7.38 16.92 5.62
N ALA A 22 -8.71 16.77 5.59
CA ALA A 22 -9.40 15.67 6.27
C ALA A 22 -9.02 14.30 5.68
N ALA A 23 -8.94 14.18 4.35
CA ALA A 23 -8.51 12.95 3.69
C ALA A 23 -7.08 12.55 4.05
N LEU A 24 -6.16 13.53 4.12
CA LEU A 24 -4.77 13.27 4.52
C LEU A 24 -4.66 12.80 5.98
N VAL A 25 -5.44 13.40 6.88
CA VAL A 25 -5.49 12.99 8.30
C VAL A 25 -6.06 11.58 8.45
N ALA A 26 -7.11 11.24 7.70
CA ALA A 26 -7.67 9.89 7.68
C ALA A 26 -6.65 8.86 7.19
N ALA A 27 -6.00 9.11 6.04
CA ALA A 27 -4.97 8.22 5.52
C ALA A 27 -3.80 8.02 6.51
N GLN A 28 -3.38 9.07 7.22
CA GLN A 28 -2.33 8.97 8.22
C GLN A 28 -2.77 8.18 9.47
N SER A 29 -4.02 8.34 9.89
CA SER A 29 -4.64 7.51 10.94
C SER A 29 -4.69 6.05 10.53
N ASP A 30 -5.04 5.77 9.28
CA ASP A 30 -5.10 4.40 8.74
C ASP A 30 -3.71 3.77 8.71
N VAL A 31 -2.67 4.45 8.19
CA VAL A 31 -1.29 3.94 8.21
C VAL A 31 -0.83 3.59 9.64
N ALA A 32 -1.20 4.41 10.62
CA ALA A 32 -0.90 4.11 12.02
C ALA A 32 -1.68 2.89 12.54
N ALA A 33 -2.90 2.67 12.06
CA ALA A 33 -3.70 1.48 12.37
C ALA A 33 -3.11 0.22 11.74
N VAL A 34 -2.70 0.26 10.46
CA VAL A 34 -2.00 -0.84 9.79
C VAL A 34 -0.75 -1.24 10.58
N ARG A 35 0.07 -0.25 10.94
CA ARG A 35 1.29 -0.49 11.73
C ARG A 35 1.01 -1.23 13.04
N ARG A 36 -0.10 -0.92 13.72
CA ARG A 36 -0.50 -1.63 14.95
C ARG A 36 -1.04 -3.02 14.66
N ALA A 37 -1.86 -3.17 13.63
CA ALA A 37 -2.47 -4.44 13.23
C ALA A 37 -1.42 -5.47 12.80
N THR A 38 -0.34 -5.03 12.14
CA THR A 38 0.71 -5.91 11.62
C THR A 38 1.96 -5.99 12.50
N ALA A 39 1.98 -5.30 13.66
CA ALA A 39 3.14 -5.27 14.55
C ALA A 39 3.59 -6.66 15.05
N ALA A 40 2.66 -7.62 15.14
CA ALA A 40 2.97 -8.99 15.55
C ALA A 40 3.81 -9.77 14.51
N TYR A 41 3.85 -9.31 13.26
CA TYR A 41 4.42 -10.04 12.13
C TYR A 41 5.85 -9.63 11.77
N HIS A 42 6.60 -9.00 12.69
CA HIS A 42 8.03 -8.73 12.48
C HIS A 42 8.85 -10.00 12.20
N ARG A 43 8.37 -11.15 12.68
CA ARG A 43 8.92 -12.48 12.46
C ARG A 43 8.07 -13.20 11.42
N THR A 44 8.70 -13.77 10.39
CA THR A 44 7.99 -14.49 9.32
C THR A 44 7.20 -15.67 9.86
N GLU A 45 7.68 -16.32 10.91
CA GLU A 45 6.98 -17.47 11.51
C GLU A 45 5.59 -17.07 12.05
N ALA A 46 5.43 -15.85 12.55
CA ALA A 46 4.14 -15.34 13.01
C ALA A 46 3.20 -14.98 11.85
N ALA A 47 3.75 -14.48 10.74
CA ALA A 47 3.00 -14.22 9.51
C ALA A 47 2.47 -15.53 8.90
N GLN A 48 3.34 -16.53 8.77
CA GLN A 48 2.99 -17.86 8.24
C GLN A 48 1.96 -18.57 9.10
N ALA A 49 2.11 -18.53 10.43
CA ALA A 49 1.12 -19.07 11.35
C ALA A 49 -0.26 -18.38 11.23
N ALA A 50 -0.30 -17.16 10.67
CA ALA A 50 -1.51 -16.40 10.41
C ALA A 50 -1.98 -16.45 8.93
N GLY A 51 -1.32 -17.28 8.09
CA GLY A 51 -1.73 -17.54 6.71
C GLY A 51 -1.02 -16.72 5.63
N TRP A 52 -0.03 -15.90 5.98
CA TRP A 52 0.83 -15.24 4.98
C TRP A 52 2.07 -16.10 4.71
N ASP A 53 2.10 -16.75 3.55
CA ASP A 53 3.14 -17.69 3.17
C ASP A 53 3.86 -17.27 1.88
N LEU A 54 5.04 -17.84 1.63
CA LEU A 54 5.66 -17.74 0.31
C LEU A 54 4.86 -18.57 -0.69
N VAL A 55 4.53 -17.97 -1.82
CA VAL A 55 3.83 -18.64 -2.92
C VAL A 55 4.87 -19.15 -3.92
N GLU A 56 4.76 -20.42 -4.31
CA GLU A 56 5.67 -21.04 -5.29
C GLU A 56 5.71 -20.23 -6.59
N GLY A 57 6.92 -19.92 -7.07
CA GLY A 57 7.13 -19.09 -8.27
C GLY A 57 7.18 -17.58 -7.98
N LEU A 58 6.68 -17.16 -6.82
CA LEU A 58 6.79 -15.79 -6.28
C LEU A 58 7.62 -15.75 -4.98
N ASP A 59 8.27 -16.86 -4.64
CA ASP A 59 9.02 -17.07 -3.40
C ASP A 59 10.44 -16.45 -3.40
N HIS A 60 10.73 -15.64 -4.43
CA HIS A 60 11.99 -14.94 -4.60
C HIS A 60 11.95 -13.50 -4.03
N CYS A 61 13.12 -12.89 -3.98
CA CYS A 61 13.24 -11.48 -3.65
C CYS A 61 12.96 -10.66 -4.91
N PHE A 62 11.97 -9.78 -4.89
CA PHE A 62 11.67 -8.93 -6.03
C PHE A 62 12.63 -7.74 -6.04
N ASP A 63 13.45 -7.65 -7.09
CA ASP A 63 14.33 -6.53 -7.37
C ASP A 63 14.10 -5.92 -8.76
N ASN A 64 14.56 -4.69 -8.90
CA ASN A 64 14.61 -3.96 -10.14
C ASN A 64 16.03 -3.38 -10.29
N PRO A 65 16.89 -4.01 -11.12
CA PRO A 65 18.29 -3.63 -11.26
C PRO A 65 18.50 -2.14 -11.53
N GLY A 66 19.30 -1.49 -10.69
CA GLY A 66 19.59 -0.06 -10.78
C GLY A 66 18.52 0.86 -10.17
N VAL A 67 17.38 0.33 -9.72
CA VAL A 67 16.29 1.07 -9.07
C VAL A 67 16.19 0.74 -7.59
N GLY A 68 16.23 -0.55 -7.22
CA GLY A 68 16.10 -1.01 -5.83
C GLY A 68 15.42 -2.36 -5.74
N ALA A 69 14.83 -2.65 -4.58
CA ALA A 69 14.07 -3.88 -4.36
C ALA A 69 12.82 -3.64 -3.49
N MET A 70 11.86 -4.55 -3.63
CA MET A 70 10.67 -4.63 -2.77
C MET A 70 10.95 -5.58 -1.59
N GLY A 71 11.54 -6.74 -1.87
CA GLY A 71 11.77 -7.80 -0.89
C GLY A 71 10.97 -9.07 -1.20
N TYR A 72 10.71 -9.86 -0.17
CA TYR A 72 9.97 -11.12 -0.27
C TYR A 72 8.52 -10.91 0.15
N HIS A 73 7.59 -11.31 -0.71
CA HIS A 73 6.15 -11.20 -0.47
C HIS A 73 5.65 -12.50 0.17
N TYR A 74 5.20 -12.40 1.42
CA TYR A 74 4.44 -13.44 2.09
C TYR A 74 2.97 -13.09 1.89
N ILE A 75 2.27 -13.90 1.09
CA ILE A 75 0.94 -13.62 0.56
C ILE A 75 -0.07 -14.47 1.31
N ASN A 76 -1.17 -13.87 1.73
CA ASN A 76 -2.33 -14.59 2.22
C ASN A 76 -3.34 -14.72 1.08
N VAL A 77 -3.37 -15.92 0.48
CA VAL A 77 -4.19 -16.20 -0.70
C VAL A 77 -5.69 -16.13 -0.43
N ASP A 78 -6.12 -16.30 0.82
CA ASP A 78 -7.54 -16.19 1.22
C ASP A 78 -8.03 -14.73 1.20
N LEU A 79 -7.10 -13.77 1.18
CA LEU A 79 -7.39 -12.33 1.10
C LEU A 79 -7.37 -11.80 -0.35
N LEU A 80 -6.99 -12.61 -1.35
CA LEU A 80 -7.00 -12.20 -2.76
C LEU A 80 -8.43 -12.10 -3.30
N ASP A 81 -9.13 -11.05 -2.87
CA ASP A 81 -10.50 -10.73 -3.24
C ASP A 81 -10.62 -9.28 -3.75
N ALA A 82 -11.86 -8.79 -3.92
CA ALA A 82 -12.12 -7.45 -4.45
C ALA A 82 -12.14 -6.34 -3.38
N LYS A 83 -11.78 -6.63 -2.14
CA LYS A 83 -11.83 -5.66 -1.03
C LYS A 83 -10.52 -4.89 -0.93
N THR A 84 -10.59 -3.74 -0.28
CA THR A 84 -9.44 -2.89 0.03
C THR A 84 -9.41 -2.55 1.52
N ASP A 85 -9.59 -3.56 2.38
CA ASP A 85 -9.52 -3.39 3.83
C ASP A 85 -8.09 -3.11 4.26
N VAL A 86 -7.84 -1.86 4.68
CA VAL A 86 -6.52 -1.40 5.12
C VAL A 86 -5.93 -2.26 6.24
N LEU A 87 -6.75 -2.91 7.08
CA LEU A 87 -6.25 -3.73 8.19
C LEU A 87 -5.93 -5.18 7.81
N GLN A 88 -6.24 -5.59 6.58
CA GLN A 88 -6.00 -6.93 6.06
C GLN A 88 -5.20 -6.87 4.76
N PRO A 89 -3.92 -6.48 4.78
CA PRO A 89 -3.11 -6.48 3.56
C PRO A 89 -2.94 -7.90 3.03
N GLU A 90 -3.05 -8.04 1.71
CA GLU A 90 -2.90 -9.34 1.04
C GLU A 90 -1.46 -9.85 1.11
N ALA A 91 -0.47 -8.97 1.20
CA ALA A 91 0.92 -9.37 1.41
C ALA A 91 1.64 -8.61 2.54
N LEU A 92 2.47 -9.35 3.27
CA LEU A 92 3.48 -8.85 4.19
C LEU A 92 4.85 -8.94 3.50
N VAL A 93 5.57 -7.82 3.43
CA VAL A 93 6.79 -7.73 2.64
C VAL A 93 8.01 -7.57 3.54
N TYR A 94 8.98 -8.46 3.34
CA TYR A 94 10.19 -8.52 4.12
C TYR A 94 11.42 -8.19 3.27
N ALA A 95 12.16 -7.17 3.68
CA ALA A 95 13.45 -6.87 3.09
C ALA A 95 14.52 -7.91 3.52
N PRO A 96 15.51 -8.19 2.66
CA PRO A 96 16.72 -8.90 3.07
C PRO A 96 17.41 -8.22 4.25
N GLY A 97 17.72 -8.99 5.28
CA GLY A 97 18.46 -8.56 6.47
C GLY A 97 19.81 -9.27 6.61
N PRO A 98 20.58 -8.93 7.65
CA PRO A 98 21.87 -9.56 7.91
C PRO A 98 21.71 -11.06 8.17
N ASN A 99 22.70 -11.85 7.74
CA ASN A 99 22.77 -13.29 7.96
C ASN A 99 21.55 -14.06 7.42
N GLY A 100 20.97 -13.59 6.31
CA GLY A 100 19.82 -14.24 5.65
C GLY A 100 18.48 -14.04 6.37
N GLN A 101 18.44 -13.26 7.46
CA GLN A 101 17.18 -12.96 8.15
C GLN A 101 16.27 -12.10 7.28
N ARG A 102 14.96 -12.22 7.50
CA ARG A 102 13.92 -11.40 6.87
C ARG A 102 13.53 -10.27 7.83
N GLN A 103 13.55 -9.03 7.35
CA GLN A 103 13.15 -7.87 8.15
C GLN A 103 11.83 -7.33 7.62
N PHE A 104 10.78 -7.34 8.45
CA PHE A 104 9.49 -6.79 8.05
C PHE A 104 9.63 -5.31 7.70
N ALA A 105 9.25 -4.96 6.48
CA ALA A 105 9.58 -3.68 5.88
C ALA A 105 8.33 -2.94 5.38
N ALA A 106 7.41 -3.65 4.75
CA ALA A 106 6.26 -3.09 4.07
C ALA A 106 5.07 -4.05 4.10
N VAL A 107 3.91 -3.55 3.69
CA VAL A 107 2.75 -4.36 3.32
C VAL A 107 2.36 -4.00 1.90
N GLU A 108 1.65 -4.89 1.23
CA GLU A 108 1.12 -4.63 -0.10
C GLU A 108 -0.32 -5.09 -0.18
N TYR A 109 -1.13 -4.25 -0.82
CA TYR A 109 -2.52 -4.57 -1.12
C TYR A 109 -2.60 -5.08 -2.55
N ILE A 110 -3.32 -6.17 -2.76
CA ILE A 110 -3.38 -6.89 -4.03
C ILE A 110 -4.83 -7.24 -4.34
N VAL A 111 -5.34 -6.74 -5.45
CA VAL A 111 -6.71 -7.03 -5.91
C VAL A 111 -6.64 -7.71 -7.27
N PRO A 112 -7.10 -8.97 -7.42
CA PRO A 112 -7.19 -9.62 -8.72
C PRO A 112 -8.06 -8.82 -9.70
N VAL A 113 -7.58 -8.65 -10.94
CA VAL A 113 -8.31 -7.87 -11.97
C VAL A 113 -9.69 -8.46 -12.23
N GLU A 114 -9.79 -9.79 -12.32
CA GLU A 114 -11.06 -10.51 -12.50
C GLU A 114 -12.03 -10.23 -11.35
N ALA A 115 -11.58 -10.38 -10.10
CA ALA A 115 -12.42 -10.15 -8.92
C ALA A 115 -12.91 -8.68 -8.86
N TRP A 116 -12.05 -7.72 -9.21
CA TRP A 116 -12.46 -6.32 -9.28
C TRP A 116 -13.50 -6.06 -10.37
N ALA A 117 -13.33 -6.64 -11.55
CA ALA A 117 -14.27 -6.48 -12.66
C ALA A 117 -15.68 -6.96 -12.32
N GLU A 118 -15.80 -8.05 -11.54
CA GLU A 118 -17.09 -8.58 -11.07
C GLU A 118 -17.86 -7.62 -10.16
N THR A 119 -17.18 -6.69 -9.48
CA THR A 119 -17.84 -5.67 -8.67
C THR A 119 -18.66 -4.68 -9.52
N GLY A 120 -18.35 -4.57 -10.81
CA GLY A 120 -18.92 -3.55 -11.70
C GLY A 120 -18.47 -2.12 -11.38
N ASN A 121 -17.47 -1.93 -10.52
CA ASN A 121 -16.93 -0.62 -10.21
C ASN A 121 -16.14 -0.07 -11.41
N PRO A 122 -16.49 1.11 -11.94
CA PRO A 122 -15.76 1.70 -13.05
C PRO A 122 -14.41 2.31 -12.65
N ASP A 123 -14.21 2.61 -11.36
CA ASP A 123 -12.96 3.17 -10.85
C ASP A 123 -11.98 2.07 -10.44
N LEU A 124 -10.69 2.41 -10.34
CA LEU A 124 -9.66 1.51 -9.83
C LEU A 124 -9.87 1.22 -8.33
N PRO A 125 -9.44 0.05 -7.83
CA PRO A 125 -9.41 -0.18 -6.39
C PRO A 125 -8.56 0.90 -5.73
N SER A 126 -8.97 1.29 -4.52
CA SER A 126 -8.30 2.36 -3.79
C SER A 126 -8.35 2.12 -2.29
N ALA A 127 -7.31 2.62 -1.62
CA ALA A 127 -7.16 2.66 -0.18
C ALA A 127 -6.32 3.89 0.19
N PHE A 128 -6.46 4.42 1.41
CA PHE A 128 -5.69 5.59 1.88
C PHE A 128 -5.84 6.84 0.99
N GLY A 129 -6.94 6.95 0.25
CA GLY A 129 -7.14 8.02 -0.74
C GLY A 129 -6.24 7.89 -1.98
N ARG A 130 -5.74 6.69 -2.29
CA ARG A 130 -4.86 6.38 -3.42
C ARG A 130 -5.44 5.26 -4.25
N SER A 131 -5.46 5.45 -5.55
CA SER A 131 -5.74 4.38 -6.49
C SER A 131 -4.57 3.41 -6.56
N PHE A 132 -4.88 2.14 -6.71
CA PHE A 132 -3.91 1.09 -6.99
C PHE A 132 -3.50 1.22 -8.46
N HIS A 133 -2.38 0.62 -8.84
CA HIS A 133 -1.95 0.56 -10.23
C HIS A 133 -1.88 -0.89 -10.71
N LEU A 134 -1.96 -1.10 -12.02
CA LEU A 134 -1.96 -2.44 -12.61
C LEU A 134 -0.54 -3.01 -12.66
N ASN A 135 -0.37 -4.22 -12.13
CA ASN A 135 0.76 -5.09 -12.41
C ASN A 135 0.35 -6.06 -13.53
N GLU A 136 0.62 -5.66 -14.78
CA GLU A 136 0.19 -6.42 -15.97
C GLU A 136 0.70 -7.87 -16.00
N PRO A 137 1.97 -8.17 -15.66
CA PRO A 137 2.46 -9.56 -15.66
C PRO A 137 1.71 -10.50 -14.73
N LEU A 138 1.19 -10.00 -13.62
CA LEU A 138 0.48 -10.80 -12.61
C LEU A 138 -1.05 -10.65 -12.69
N ASP A 139 -1.56 -9.78 -13.55
CA ASP A 139 -2.98 -9.46 -13.71
C ASP A 139 -3.68 -9.08 -12.37
N VAL A 140 -3.02 -8.22 -11.61
CA VAL A 140 -3.50 -7.71 -10.32
C VAL A 140 -3.31 -6.19 -10.22
N TYR A 141 -4.21 -5.52 -9.50
CA TYR A 141 -3.99 -4.15 -9.05
C TYR A 141 -3.26 -4.14 -7.72
N VAL A 142 -2.23 -3.30 -7.58
CA VAL A 142 -1.40 -3.26 -6.37
C VAL A 142 -1.22 -1.86 -5.80
N LEU A 143 -1.03 -1.81 -4.48
CA LEU A 143 -0.58 -0.62 -3.75
C LEU A 143 0.42 -1.03 -2.67
N HIS A 144 1.67 -0.63 -2.84
CA HIS A 144 2.74 -0.91 -1.88
C HIS A 144 2.78 0.14 -0.76
N LEU A 145 3.05 -0.27 0.48
CA LEU A 145 3.16 0.62 1.64
C LEU A 145 4.37 0.26 2.51
N TRP A 146 5.42 1.08 2.42
CA TRP A 146 6.60 1.00 3.28
C TRP A 146 6.28 1.45 4.70
N LEU A 147 6.21 0.50 5.65
CA LEU A 147 5.87 0.78 7.04
C LEU A 147 7.12 0.92 7.91
N PHE A 148 7.98 -0.09 7.95
CA PHE A 148 9.05 -0.22 8.94
C PHE A 148 10.44 0.04 8.36
N ARG A 149 10.52 0.25 7.05
CA ARG A 149 11.74 0.66 6.35
C ARG A 149 11.46 1.98 5.60
N ASN A 150 12.29 2.99 5.83
CA ASN A 150 12.16 4.25 5.10
C ASN A 150 12.48 4.02 3.61
N ASN A 151 11.61 4.52 2.72
CA ASN A 151 11.86 4.58 1.30
C ASN A 151 12.10 6.04 0.88
N PRO A 152 13.32 6.42 0.44
CA PRO A 152 13.63 7.79 0.02
C PRO A 152 12.92 8.20 -1.26
N SER A 153 12.46 7.25 -2.08
CA SER A 153 11.65 7.54 -3.28
C SER A 153 10.21 7.90 -2.91
N GLY A 154 9.71 7.37 -1.79
CA GLY A 154 8.38 7.65 -1.27
C GLY A 154 7.79 6.43 -0.55
N MET A 155 6.95 6.69 0.44
CA MET A 155 6.34 5.63 1.28
C MET A 155 5.44 4.66 0.49
N TRP A 156 4.95 5.08 -0.68
CA TRP A 156 4.01 4.33 -1.52
C TRP A 156 4.63 3.87 -2.86
N GLU A 157 5.93 4.09 -3.05
CA GLU A 157 6.63 3.63 -4.25
C GLU A 157 6.92 2.14 -4.12
N ASP A 158 6.82 1.39 -5.21
CA ASP A 158 7.07 -0.06 -5.21
C ASP A 158 8.52 -0.34 -4.81
N TRP A 159 9.46 0.30 -5.49
CA TRP A 159 10.88 0.02 -5.33
C TRP A 159 11.53 0.92 -4.30
N ASN A 160 12.36 0.33 -3.43
CA ASN A 160 13.18 1.08 -2.47
C ASN A 160 14.67 0.96 -2.82
N PRO A 161 15.36 2.06 -3.16
CA PRO A 161 16.77 2.04 -3.52
C PRO A 161 17.70 1.68 -2.36
N ASN A 162 17.21 1.70 -1.11
CA ASN A 162 17.94 1.28 0.08
C ASN A 162 17.74 -0.20 0.44
N VAL A 163 17.08 -0.97 -0.44
CA VAL A 163 16.89 -2.41 -0.32
C VAL A 163 17.54 -3.07 -1.53
N SER A 164 18.23 -4.19 -1.30
CA SER A 164 18.89 -4.95 -2.36
C SER A 164 18.72 -6.43 -2.07
N CYS A 165 18.36 -7.19 -3.10
CA CYS A 165 18.26 -8.63 -3.03
C CYS A 165 19.65 -9.30 -3.07
N PRO A 166 19.83 -10.47 -2.42
CA PRO A 166 21.11 -11.20 -2.41
C PRO A 166 21.56 -11.70 -3.78
#